data_AF-A0A7Y6PNE6-F1
#
_entry.id   AF-A0A7Y6PNE6-F1
#
_cell.length_a   1.000
_cell.length_b   1.000
_cell.length_c   1.000
_cell.angle_alpha   90.00
_cell.angle_beta   90.00
_cell.angle_gamma   90.00
#
_symmetry.space_group_name_H-M   'P 1'
#
loop_
_entity.id
_entity.type
_entity.pdbx_description
1 polymer ?
#
loop_
_entity_poly.entity_id
_entity_poly.type
_entity_poly.pdbx_seq_one_letter_code
_entity_poly.pdbx_strand_id
1 'polypeptide(L)'
;MTDWDQRTLCPDGACVGVIGPDGTCKVCGRVAPNWGEERKRGLIEEPSDEEDEELEDDEESTDEEQAEGEESPEWEDRKLCPDGSCVGVIGPNGTCNVCGRSAA
;
A
#
# COMPACT_ATOMS: atom_id res chain seq x y z
N MET A 1 -9.32 -9.79 -18.77
CA MET A 1 -9.28 -8.52 -18.03
C MET A 1 -8.51 -8.78 -16.76
N THR A 2 -7.41 -8.07 -16.55
CA THR A 2 -6.52 -8.29 -15.41
C THR A 2 -7.14 -7.64 -14.16
N ASP A 3 -7.09 -8.29 -13.01
CA ASP A 3 -7.63 -7.85 -11.70
C ASP A 3 -7.38 -6.36 -11.36
N TRP A 4 -6.29 -5.79 -11.87
CA TRP A 4 -5.92 -4.39 -11.70
C TRP A 4 -6.92 -3.37 -12.25
N ASP A 5 -7.72 -3.74 -13.26
CA ASP A 5 -8.68 -2.84 -13.92
C ASP A 5 -9.90 -2.52 -13.04
N GLN A 6 -10.17 -3.34 -12.02
CA GLN A 6 -11.32 -3.17 -11.12
C GLN A 6 -11.01 -2.28 -9.90
N ARG A 7 -9.78 -1.81 -9.76
CA ARG A 7 -9.35 -1.04 -8.57
C ARG A 7 -9.71 0.43 -8.73
N THR A 8 -10.55 0.92 -7.82
CA THR A 8 -10.97 2.32 -7.79
C THR A 8 -10.09 3.12 -6.83
N LEU A 9 -9.56 4.27 -7.26
CA LEU A 9 -8.75 5.18 -6.42
C LEU A 9 -9.61 5.97 -5.43
N CYS A 10 -8.99 6.41 -4.34
CA CYS A 10 -9.63 7.26 -3.34
C CYS A 10 -10.05 8.62 -3.96
N PRO A 11 -11.29 9.10 -3.73
CA PRO A 11 -11.80 10.35 -4.30
C PRO A 11 -11.17 11.61 -3.68
N ASP A 12 -10.41 11.47 -2.59
CA ASP A 12 -9.82 12.57 -1.84
C ASP A 12 -8.71 13.32 -2.61
N GLY A 13 -8.15 12.69 -3.65
CA GLY A 13 -7.11 13.29 -4.51
C GLY A 13 -5.73 13.45 -3.87
N ALA A 14 -5.67 13.71 -2.56
CA ALA A 14 -4.43 13.69 -1.77
C ALA A 14 -4.09 12.29 -1.24
N CYS A 15 -5.11 11.45 -1.03
CA CYS A 15 -4.92 10.07 -0.60
C CYS A 15 -4.56 9.14 -1.77
N VAL A 16 -3.45 8.39 -1.61
CA VAL A 16 -2.97 7.40 -2.59
C VAL A 16 -3.66 6.02 -2.48
N GLY A 17 -4.67 5.90 -1.62
CA GLY A 17 -5.33 4.63 -1.34
C GLY A 17 -6.31 4.17 -2.43
N VAL A 18 -6.67 2.89 -2.37
CA VAL A 18 -7.73 2.26 -3.18
C VAL A 18 -8.96 1.95 -2.34
N ILE A 19 -10.12 1.91 -2.97
CA ILE A 19 -11.40 1.56 -2.34
C ILE A 19 -11.48 0.03 -2.20
N GLY A 20 -11.71 -0.42 -0.97
CA GLY A 20 -11.91 -1.82 -0.65
C GLY A 20 -13.32 -2.33 -0.98
N PRO A 21 -13.55 -3.64 -0.80
CA PRO A 21 -14.86 -4.26 -1.01
C PRO A 21 -15.93 -3.80 -0.01
N ASP A 22 -15.56 -3.03 1.02
CA ASP A 22 -16.50 -2.41 1.96
C ASP A 22 -16.91 -0.99 1.55
N GLY A 23 -16.44 -0.53 0.38
CA GLY A 23 -16.65 0.84 -0.10
C GLY A 23 -15.86 1.91 0.66
N THR A 24 -14.82 1.50 1.38
CA THR A 24 -13.98 2.38 2.19
C THR A 24 -12.53 2.35 1.70
N CYS A 25 -11.86 3.50 1.72
CA CYS A 25 -10.45 3.61 1.37
C CYS A 25 -9.59 2.85 2.39
N LYS A 26 -8.71 1.96 1.90
CA LYS A 26 -7.83 1.13 2.75
C LYS A 26 -6.75 1.93 3.51
N VAL A 27 -6.54 3.20 3.17
CA VAL A 27 -5.48 4.05 3.77
C VAL A 27 -6.07 5.06 4.74
N CYS A 28 -7.03 5.88 4.29
CA CYS A 28 -7.57 6.97 5.11
C CYS A 28 -8.93 6.65 5.75
N GLY A 29 -9.53 5.50 5.45
CA GLY A 29 -10.83 5.11 6.00
C GLY A 29 -12.02 5.93 5.47
N ARG A 30 -11.84 6.79 4.46
CA ARG A 30 -12.96 7.53 3.86
C ARG A 30 -13.84 6.61 3.04
N VAL A 31 -15.15 6.80 3.17
CA VAL A 31 -16.16 6.13 2.36
C VAL A 31 -16.17 6.74 0.96
N ALA A 32 -16.20 5.90 -0.07
CA ALA A 32 -16.34 6.34 -1.44
C ALA A 32 -17.79 6.79 -1.72
N PRO A 33 -18.00 7.97 -2.33
CA PRO A 33 -19.32 8.42 -2.73
C PRO A 33 -19.85 7.52 -3.85
N ASN A 34 -21.14 7.18 -3.80
CA ASN A 34 -21.81 6.33 -4.79
C ASN A 34 -21.25 4.90 -4.93
N TRP A 35 -20.49 4.40 -3.95
CA TRP A 35 -20.05 3.01 -3.96
C TRP A 35 -21.20 2.11 -3.48
N GLY A 36 -21.57 1.11 -4.29
CA GLY A 36 -22.66 0.18 -3.99
C GLY A 36 -24.02 0.85 -3.77
N GLU A 37 -24.94 0.15 -3.10
CA GLU A 37 -26.18 0.74 -2.60
C GLU A 37 -25.92 1.45 -1.27
N GLU A 38 -25.81 2.78 -1.29
CA GLU A 38 -25.49 3.59 -0.11
C GLU A 38 -26.45 3.35 1.07
N ARG A 39 -27.72 3.03 0.78
CA ARG A 39 -28.74 2.72 1.80
C ARG A 39 -28.57 1.37 2.49
N LYS A 40 -27.74 0.48 1.93
CA LYS A 40 -27.44 -0.85 2.47
C LYS A 40 -26.05 -0.90 3.13
N ARG A 41 -25.31 0.21 3.15
CA ARG A 41 -23.97 0.25 3.76
C ARG A 41 -24.05 0.00 5.27
N GLY A 42 -23.38 -1.06 5.72
CA GLY A 42 -23.41 -1.53 7.12
C GLY A 42 -24.61 -2.43 7.46
N LEU A 43 -25.47 -2.72 6.47
CA LEU A 43 -26.46 -3.78 6.60
C LEU A 43 -25.75 -5.08 6.25
N ILE A 44 -25.55 -5.92 7.26
CA ILE A 44 -25.12 -7.30 7.05
C ILE A 44 -26.33 -7.99 6.43
N GLU A 45 -26.28 -8.28 5.13
CA GLU A 45 -27.21 -9.24 4.54
C GLU A 45 -26.95 -10.56 5.25
N GLU A 46 -27.90 -10.98 6.08
CA GLU A 46 -27.84 -12.30 6.72
C GLU A 46 -27.74 -13.32 5.58
N PRO A 47 -26.64 -14.10 5.49
CA PRO A 47 -26.51 -15.09 4.45
C PRO A 47 -27.68 -16.05 4.61
N SER A 48 -28.48 -16.20 3.56
CA SER A 48 -29.47 -17.28 3.49
C SER A 48 -28.70 -18.60 3.54
N ASP A 49 -28.80 -19.30 4.68
CA ASP A 49 -28.25 -20.62 4.99
C ASP A 49 -28.60 -21.70 3.93
N GLU A 50 -27.82 -21.82 2.85
CA GLU A 50 -27.61 -23.05 2.01
C GLU A 50 -26.30 -22.73 1.23
N GLU A 51 -25.13 -23.40 1.34
CA GLU A 51 -24.75 -24.79 1.60
C GLU A 51 -23.31 -24.83 2.16
N ASP A 52 -23.09 -25.77 3.08
CA ASP A 52 -21.83 -26.20 3.69
C ASP A 52 -21.07 -27.08 2.67
N GLU A 53 -19.92 -26.63 2.13
CA GLU A 53 -19.00 -27.51 1.43
C GLU A 53 -17.58 -27.42 2.01
N GLU A 54 -17.07 -28.61 2.30
CA GLU A 54 -15.99 -28.95 3.21
C GLU A 54 -14.62 -28.38 2.81
N LEU A 55 -13.85 -28.00 3.84
CA LEU A 55 -12.45 -27.58 3.75
C LEU A 55 -11.56 -28.81 3.50
N GLU A 56 -10.90 -28.89 2.34
CA GLU A 56 -9.70 -29.71 2.18
C GLU A 56 -8.46 -28.87 2.49
N ASP A 57 -7.95 -29.10 3.70
CA ASP A 57 -6.63 -28.72 4.20
C ASP A 57 -5.59 -29.65 3.56
N ASP A 58 -4.68 -29.09 2.74
CA ASP A 58 -3.46 -29.78 2.31
C ASP A 58 -2.27 -28.85 2.53
N GLU A 59 -1.59 -29.12 3.64
CA GLU A 59 -0.32 -28.51 4.03
C GLU A 59 0.83 -29.13 3.21
N GLU A 60 1.55 -28.31 2.45
CA GLU A 60 2.99 -28.55 2.26
C GLU A 60 3.78 -27.25 2.38
N SER A 61 4.27 -27.03 3.59
CA SER A 61 5.35 -26.10 3.91
C SER A 61 6.67 -26.79 3.63
N THR A 62 7.43 -26.29 2.65
CA THR A 62 8.86 -26.57 2.53
C THR A 62 9.62 -25.24 2.44
N ASP A 63 9.96 -24.75 3.63
CA ASP A 63 11.15 -23.97 4.02
C ASP A 63 12.40 -24.69 3.49
N GLU A 64 13.47 -24.14 2.92
CA GLU A 64 14.21 -22.88 3.07
C GLU A 64 15.08 -22.73 1.80
N GLU A 65 15.47 -21.51 1.43
CA GLU A 65 16.90 -21.21 1.27
C GLU A 65 17.09 -19.68 1.30
N GLN A 66 17.58 -19.22 2.45
CA GLN A 66 18.05 -17.87 2.70
C GLN A 66 19.14 -17.53 1.69
N ALA A 67 18.81 -16.69 0.71
CA ALA A 67 19.82 -15.89 0.05
C ALA A 67 20.29 -14.85 1.06
N GLU A 68 21.44 -15.12 1.68
CA GLU A 68 22.22 -14.15 2.44
C GLU A 68 22.61 -13.03 1.47
N GLY A 69 21.72 -12.04 1.35
CA GLY A 69 21.99 -10.81 0.66
C GLY A 69 23.03 -10.06 1.47
N GLU A 70 24.27 -10.13 1.00
CA GLU A 70 25.37 -9.26 1.38
C GLU A 70 24.81 -7.87 1.70
N GLU A 71 24.88 -7.50 2.98
CA GLU A 71 24.52 -6.18 3.48
C GLU A 71 25.23 -5.15 2.60
N SER A 72 24.50 -4.58 1.65
CA SER A 72 25.01 -3.50 0.83
C SER A 72 24.72 -2.23 1.63
N PRO A 73 25.71 -1.61 2.31
CA PRO A 73 25.52 -0.44 3.16
C PRO A 73 25.10 0.83 2.38
N GLU A 74 24.91 0.71 1.07
CA GLU A 74 24.52 1.81 0.17
C GLU A 74 23.20 2.49 0.55
N TRP A 75 22.34 1.84 1.34
CA TRP A 75 21.11 2.47 1.84
C TRP A 75 21.27 3.12 3.22
N GLU A 76 22.20 2.67 4.06
CA GLU A 76 22.44 3.16 5.43
C GLU A 76 23.18 4.51 5.44
N ASP A 77 24.03 4.77 4.44
CA ASP A 77 24.77 6.03 4.32
C ASP A 77 23.96 7.19 3.70
N ARG A 78 22.71 6.96 3.30
CA ARG A 78 21.88 7.95 2.61
C ARG A 78 21.33 9.00 3.58
N LYS A 79 21.91 10.20 3.54
CA LYS A 79 21.42 11.36 4.31
C LYS A 79 20.35 12.14 3.56
N LEU A 80 19.24 12.47 4.25
CA LEU A 80 18.21 13.36 3.72
C LEU A 80 18.68 14.82 3.65
N CYS A 81 18.06 15.60 2.76
CA CYS A 81 18.34 17.03 2.65
C CYS A 81 17.99 17.79 3.94
N PRO A 82 18.85 18.72 4.43
CA PRO A 82 18.60 19.46 5.67
C PRO A 82 17.48 20.51 5.57
N ASP A 83 16.97 20.78 4.36
CA ASP A 83 15.94 21.80 4.10
C ASP A 83 14.57 21.46 4.72
N GLY A 84 14.34 20.19 5.09
CA GLY A 84 13.10 19.72 5.73
C GLY A 84 11.86 19.68 4.82
N SER A 85 11.82 20.53 3.78
CA SER A 85 10.79 20.53 2.75
C SER A 85 11.21 19.75 1.50
N CYS A 86 12.52 19.60 1.27
CA CYS A 86 13.05 18.87 0.13
C CYS A 86 13.06 17.36 0.38
N VAL A 87 12.49 16.58 -0.54
CA VAL A 87 12.44 15.11 -0.50
C VAL A 87 13.74 14.42 -1.00
N GLY A 88 14.78 15.19 -1.30
CA GLY A 88 16.01 14.69 -1.88
C GLY A 88 17.01 14.12 -0.87
N VAL A 89 17.95 13.31 -1.37
CA VAL A 89 19.11 12.79 -0.62
C VAL A 89 20.40 13.53 -1.00
N ILE A 90 21.36 13.55 -0.07
CA ILE A 90 22.70 14.11 -0.29
C ILE A 90 23.52 13.11 -1.11
N GLY A 91 23.99 13.56 -2.27
CA GLY A 91 24.89 12.79 -3.12
C GLY A 91 26.35 12.85 -2.64
N PRO A 92 27.25 12.07 -3.26
CA PRO A 92 28.67 12.01 -2.88
C PRO A 92 29.40 13.35 -3.00
N ASN A 93 28.85 14.28 -3.79
CA ASN A 93 29.38 15.65 -3.94
C ASN A 93 29.04 16.57 -2.75
N GLY A 94 28.37 16.06 -1.70
CA GLY A 94 27.94 16.86 -0.54
C GLY A 94 26.72 17.74 -0.80
N THR A 95 26.00 17.48 -1.90
CA THR A 95 24.91 18.31 -2.39
C THR A 95 23.66 17.48 -2.63
N CYS A 96 22.47 18.04 -2.39
CA CYS A 96 21.20 17.38 -2.64
C CYS A 96 20.97 17.14 -4.14
N ASN A 97 20.59 15.92 -4.52
CA ASN A 97 20.34 15.53 -5.91
C ASN A 97 19.08 16.17 -6.54
N VAL A 98 18.22 16.80 -5.73
CA VAL A 98 16.97 17.42 -6.19
C VAL A 98 17.10 18.94 -6.25
N CYS A 99 17.48 19.57 -5.14
CA CYS A 99 17.51 21.03 -5.04
C CYS A 99 18.90 21.66 -5.23
N GLY A 100 19.97 20.87 -5.27
CA GLY A 100 21.34 21.40 -5.44
C GLY A 100 21.92 22.10 -4.21
N ARG A 101 21.27 22.01 -3.04
CA ARG A 101 21.73 22.63 -1.79
C ARG A 101 22.81 21.79 -1.10
N SER A 102 23.82 22.43 -0.52
CA SER A 102 24.86 21.76 0.27
C SER A 102 24.33 21.25 1.60
N ALA A 103 24.85 20.13 2.08
CA ALA A 103 24.49 19.51 3.36
C ALA A 103 25.08 20.22 4.61
N ALA A 104 25.44 21.50 4.50
CA ALA A 104 26.15 22.29 5.51
C ALA A 104 25.19 22.95 6.51
#